data_AF-A0A3M6F680-F1
#
_entry.id   AF-A0A3M6F680-F1
#
_cell.length_a   1.000
_cell.length_b   1.000
_cell.length_c   1.000
_cell.angle_alpha   90.00
_cell.angle_beta   90.00
_cell.angle_gamma   90.00
#
_symmetry.space_group_name_H-M   'P 1'
#
loop_
_entity.id
_entity.type
_entity.pdbx_description
1 polymer ?
#
loop_
_entity_poly.entity_id
_entity_poly.type
_entity_poly.pdbx_seq_one_letter_code
_entity_poly.pdbx_strand_id
1 'polypeptide(L)'
;LKGVNRTLWYALHSADTAKVFVEGAGVQAQARAEVHAHKLGLPRPGLMVTQAIDGLQAELESIGLVFARHVVTARRREASDLPVMAAVYAVQPSSVNELSE
;
A
#
# COMPACT_ATOMS: atom_id res chain seq x y z
N LEU A 1 15.91 6.36 28.05
CA LEU A 1 15.48 5.56 26.87
C LEU A 1 15.72 6.27 25.54
N LYS A 2 15.34 7.56 25.36
CA LYS A 2 15.50 8.30 24.09
C LYS A 2 16.92 8.27 23.49
N GLY A 3 17.95 8.39 24.32
CA GLY A 3 19.36 8.35 23.89
C GLY A 3 19.92 6.95 23.60
N VAL A 4 19.18 5.88 23.90
CA VAL A 4 19.64 4.48 23.73
C VAL A 4 18.89 3.82 22.58
N ASN A 5 17.56 3.95 22.55
CA ASN A 5 16.72 3.45 21.47
C ASN A 5 15.60 4.43 21.17
N ARG A 6 15.79 5.17 20.09
CA ARG A 6 14.89 6.26 19.66
C ARG A 6 13.56 5.70 19.12
N THR A 7 13.60 4.66 18.29
CA THR A 7 12.41 3.99 17.76
C THR A 7 11.51 3.47 18.88
N LEU A 8 12.07 2.75 19.85
CA LEU A 8 11.31 2.24 20.98
C LEU A 8 10.74 3.37 21.84
N TRP A 9 11.53 4.44 22.05
CA TRP A 9 11.04 5.61 22.77
C TRP A 9 9.80 6.22 22.11
N TYR A 10 9.84 6.48 20.79
CA TYR A 10 8.71 7.05 20.04
C TYR A 10 7.52 6.10 19.95
N ALA A 11 7.77 4.80 19.76
CA ALA A 11 6.72 3.79 19.74
C ALA A 11 5.97 3.77 21.08
N LEU A 12 6.67 3.72 22.21
CA LEU A 12 6.05 3.73 23.54
C LEU A 12 5.32 5.04 23.84
N HIS A 13 5.89 6.19 23.45
CA HIS A 13 5.23 7.49 23.64
C HIS A 13 3.94 7.64 22.83
N SER A 14 3.76 6.83 21.77
CA SER A 14 2.57 6.85 20.92
C SER A 14 1.67 5.62 21.10
N ALA A 15 1.87 4.84 22.17
CA ALA A 15 1.17 3.57 22.35
C ALA A 15 -0.36 3.72 22.48
N ASP A 16 -0.80 4.81 23.10
CA ASP A 16 -2.22 5.09 23.35
C ASP A 16 -2.74 6.31 22.56
N THR A 17 -2.01 6.75 21.54
CA THR A 17 -2.39 7.92 20.74
C THR A 17 -2.86 7.51 19.36
N ALA A 18 -3.91 8.15 18.84
CA ALA A 18 -4.38 7.90 17.48
C ALA A 18 -3.30 8.27 16.43
N LYS A 19 -2.71 9.46 16.58
CA LYS A 19 -1.60 9.96 15.77
C LYS A 19 -0.27 9.52 16.37
N VAL A 20 0.63 9.00 15.53
CA VAL A 20 1.91 8.42 15.93
C VAL A 20 3.06 9.17 15.28
N PHE A 21 4.24 9.12 15.90
CA PHE A 21 5.46 9.61 15.24
C PHE A 21 5.88 8.66 14.12
N VAL A 22 6.30 9.21 12.97
CA VAL A 22 6.72 8.41 11.80
C VAL A 22 7.80 7.39 12.15
N GLU A 23 8.74 7.75 13.03
CA GLU A 23 9.84 6.89 13.49
C GLU A 23 9.36 5.61 14.23
N GLY A 24 8.17 5.65 14.84
CA GLY A 24 7.57 4.54 15.57
C GLY A 24 6.32 3.95 14.91
N ALA A 25 5.88 4.50 13.78
CA ALA A 25 4.59 4.18 13.16
C ALA A 25 4.48 2.72 12.72
N GLY A 26 5.55 2.13 12.19
CA GLY A 26 5.57 0.73 11.77
C GLY A 26 5.39 -0.24 12.95
N VAL A 27 6.02 0.04 14.10
CA VAL A 27 5.87 -0.74 15.33
C VAL A 27 4.42 -0.65 15.83
N GLN A 28 3.84 0.56 15.80
CA GLN A 28 2.45 0.78 16.20
C GLN A 28 1.45 0.07 15.28
N ALA A 29 1.65 0.13 13.96
CA ALA A 29 0.81 -0.57 12.99
C ALA A 29 0.83 -2.09 13.22
N GLN A 30 2.02 -2.67 13.40
CA GLN A 30 2.18 -4.09 13.70
C GLN A 30 1.47 -4.46 15.01
N ALA A 31 1.75 -3.72 16.10
CA ALA A 31 1.16 -4.00 17.40
C ALA A 31 -0.38 -3.93 17.37
N ARG A 32 -0.94 -2.93 16.67
CA ARG A 32 -2.39 -2.81 16.49
C ARG A 32 -2.98 -3.96 15.67
N ALA A 33 -2.30 -4.38 14.61
CA ALA A 33 -2.71 -5.53 13.82
C ALA A 33 -2.72 -6.82 14.65
N GLU A 34 -1.69 -7.03 15.48
CA GLU A 34 -1.60 -8.20 16.38
C GLU A 34 -2.70 -8.19 17.44
N VAL A 35 -2.96 -7.05 18.08
CA VAL A 35 -4.06 -6.88 19.04
C VAL A 35 -5.41 -7.13 18.38
N HIS A 36 -5.59 -6.65 17.14
CA HIS A 36 -6.83 -6.86 16.40
C HIS A 36 -7.03 -8.32 16.01
N ALA A 37 -5.99 -8.99 15.49
CA ALA A 37 -6.03 -10.42 15.18
C ALA A 37 -6.35 -11.25 16.43
N HIS A 38 -5.74 -10.93 17.57
CA HIS A 38 -6.02 -11.60 18.84
C HIS A 38 -7.48 -11.47 19.26
N LYS A 39 -8.07 -10.26 19.15
CA LYS A 39 -9.49 -10.02 19.44
C LYS A 39 -10.42 -10.83 18.53
N LEU A 40 -9.99 -11.12 17.31
CA LEU A 40 -10.75 -11.92 16.33
C LEU A 40 -10.47 -13.43 16.42
N GLY A 41 -9.58 -13.87 17.32
CA GLY A 41 -9.16 -15.28 17.39
C GLY A 41 -8.36 -15.75 16.17
N LEU A 42 -7.77 -14.81 15.41
CA LEU A 42 -6.97 -15.09 14.22
C LEU A 42 -5.51 -15.36 14.61
N PRO A 43 -4.75 -16.11 13.78
CA PRO A 43 -3.31 -16.25 13.99
C PRO A 43 -2.63 -14.88 13.95
N ARG A 44 -1.54 -14.75 14.70
CA ARG A 44 -0.72 -13.54 14.72
C ARG A 44 -0.28 -13.22 13.29
N PRO A 45 -0.54 -12.01 12.78
CA PRO A 45 -0.13 -11.64 11.43
C PRO A 45 1.39 -11.60 11.32
N GLY A 46 1.89 -11.81 10.10
CA GLY A 46 3.28 -11.50 9.74
C GLY A 46 3.54 -9.99 9.77
N LEU A 47 4.50 -9.52 8.98
CA LEU A 47 4.78 -8.08 8.89
C LEU A 47 3.60 -7.32 8.26
N MET A 48 2.88 -6.56 9.08
CA MET A 48 1.73 -5.72 8.74
C MET A 48 2.01 -4.26 9.10
N VAL A 49 2.62 -3.54 8.16
CA VAL A 49 2.92 -2.10 8.28
C VAL A 49 2.12 -1.24 7.32
N THR A 50 1.16 -1.82 6.59
CA THR A 50 0.36 -1.14 5.57
C THR A 50 -0.36 0.09 6.12
N GLN A 51 -0.89 0.01 7.35
CA GLN A 51 -1.52 1.15 8.00
C GLN A 51 -0.56 2.34 8.19
N ALA A 52 0.72 2.08 8.49
CA ALA A 52 1.71 3.15 8.62
C ALA A 52 2.04 3.77 7.26
N ILE A 53 2.08 2.97 6.20
CA ILE A 53 2.34 3.42 4.83
C ILE A 53 1.18 4.28 4.33
N ASP A 54 -0.05 3.79 4.46
CA ASP A 54 -1.25 4.49 4.00
C ASP A 54 -1.47 5.78 4.80
N GLY A 55 -1.21 5.76 6.12
CA GLY A 55 -1.25 6.94 6.96
C GLY A 55 -0.22 7.99 6.53
N LEU A 56 1.02 7.58 6.24
CA LEU A 56 2.06 8.49 5.75
C LEU A 56 1.69 9.07 4.39
N GLN A 57 1.17 8.25 3.47
CA GLN A 57 0.71 8.71 2.16
C GLN A 57 -0.37 9.79 2.31
N ALA A 58 -1.41 9.53 3.12
CA ALA A 58 -2.49 10.47 3.36
C ALA A 58 -1.99 11.79 3.98
N GLU A 59 -1.06 11.75 4.93
CA GLU A 59 -0.47 12.96 5.51
C GLU A 59 0.32 13.77 4.47
N LEU A 60 1.16 13.11 3.65
CA LEU A 60 1.94 13.78 2.62
C LEU A 60 1.08 14.38 1.50
N GLU A 61 0.00 13.69 1.11
CA GLU A 61 -0.99 14.20 0.15
C GLU A 61 -1.69 15.45 0.71
N SER A 62 -2.07 15.43 1.99
CA SER A 62 -2.80 16.54 2.62
C SER A 62 -2.02 17.86 2.64
N ILE A 63 -0.69 17.80 2.66
CA ILE A 63 0.21 18.96 2.64
C ILE A 63 0.76 19.26 1.23
N GLY A 64 0.31 18.53 0.21
CA GLY A 64 0.71 18.74 -1.18
C GLY A 64 2.16 18.34 -1.49
N LEU A 65 2.79 17.49 -0.66
CA LEU A 65 4.16 17.01 -0.91
C LEU A 65 4.22 15.84 -1.88
N VAL A 66 3.13 15.09 -2.04
CA VAL A 66 3.04 13.97 -2.99
C VAL A 66 1.72 14.02 -3.75
N PHE A 67 1.70 13.43 -4.95
CA PHE A 67 0.48 13.22 -5.71
C PHE A 67 -0.38 12.13 -5.07
N ALA A 68 -1.68 12.20 -5.35
CA ALA A 68 -2.63 11.17 -4.97
C ALA A 68 -2.15 9.79 -5.48
N ARG A 69 -2.04 8.83 -4.57
CA ARG A 69 -1.59 7.47 -4.90
C ARG A 69 -2.65 6.77 -5.76
N HIS A 70 -2.36 6.65 -7.05
CA HIS A 70 -3.10 5.75 -7.93
C HIS A 70 -2.67 4.31 -7.68
N VAL A 71 -3.43 3.57 -6.86
CA VAL A 71 -3.26 2.12 -6.76
C VAL A 71 -3.86 1.51 -8.02
N VAL A 72 -3.01 1.20 -9.00
CA VAL A 72 -3.42 0.38 -10.15
C VAL A 72 -3.78 -0.99 -9.59
N THR A 73 -5.06 -1.27 -9.46
CA THR A 73 -5.52 -2.63 -9.18
C THR A 73 -5.02 -3.48 -10.34
N ALA A 74 -4.19 -4.49 -10.03
CA ALA A 74 -3.74 -5.42 -11.05
C ALA A 74 -4.99 -6.04 -11.67
N ARG A 75 -5.33 -5.61 -12.89
CA ARG A 75 -6.44 -6.19 -13.63
C ARG A 75 -6.10 -7.66 -13.77
N ARG A 76 -6.87 -8.53 -13.13
CA ARG A 76 -6.76 -9.98 -13.31
C ARG A 76 -6.78 -10.19 -14.82
N ARG A 77 -5.68 -10.66 -15.40
CA ARG A 77 -5.69 -11.10 -16.80
C ARG A 77 -6.74 -12.19 -16.85
N GLU A 78 -7.85 -11.91 -17.52
CA GLU A 78 -8.76 -12.96 -17.96
C GLU A 78 -7.91 -13.86 -18.83
N ALA A 79 -7.72 -15.11 -18.41
CA ALA A 79 -7.04 -16.09 -19.23
C ALA A 79 -7.88 -16.23 -20.49
N SER A 80 -7.35 -15.83 -21.63
CA SER A 80 -8.04 -16.04 -22.89
C SER A 80 -8.06 -17.54 -23.16
N ASP A 81 -9.24 -18.11 -23.37
CA ASP A 81 -9.39 -19.50 -23.83
C ASP A 81 -8.89 -19.70 -25.28
N LEU A 82 -8.45 -18.63 -25.93
CA LEU A 82 -7.89 -18.68 -27.28
C LEU A 82 -6.48 -19.27 -27.28
N PRO A 83 -6.19 -20.23 -28.20
CA PRO A 83 -4.83 -20.71 -28.39
C PRO A 83 -3.91 -19.55 -28.78
N VAL A 84 -2.69 -19.55 -28.22
CA VAL A 84 -1.70 -18.45 -28.31
C VAL A 84 -1.53 -17.91 -29.72
N MET A 85 -1.49 -18.79 -30.73
CA MET A 85 -1.33 -18.39 -32.13
C MET A 85 -2.49 -17.53 -32.62
N ALA A 86 -3.73 -17.84 -32.26
CA ALA A 86 -4.90 -17.06 -32.66
C ALA A 86 -4.91 -15.66 -32.01
N ALA A 87 -4.46 -15.57 -30.75
CA ALA A 87 -4.38 -14.29 -30.04
C ALA A 87 -3.33 -13.34 -30.66
N VAL A 88 -2.19 -13.88 -31.12
CA VAL A 88 -1.13 -13.10 -31.76
C VAL A 88 -1.59 -12.48 -33.08
N TYR A 89 -2.43 -13.18 -33.86
CA TYR A 89 -2.95 -12.66 -35.14
C TYR A 89 -4.24 -11.83 -35.00
N ALA A 90 -4.88 -11.80 -33.83
CA ALA A 90 -6.10 -11.02 -33.60
C ALA A 90 -5.82 -9.52 -33.35
N VAL A 91 -4.57 -9.13 -33.09
CA VAL A 91 -4.19 -7.72 -32.97
C VAL A 91 -4.20 -7.09 -34.36
N GLN A 92 -5.27 -6.37 -34.70
CA GLN A 92 -5.31 -5.59 -35.93
C GLN A 92 -4.34 -4.40 -35.85
N PRO A 93 -3.62 -4.07 -36.94
CA PRO A 93 -2.80 -2.87 -36.98
C PRO A 93 -3.70 -1.64 -36.83
N SER A 94 -3.34 -0.77 -35.87
CA SER A 94 -3.99 0.53 -35.68
C SER A 94 -4.00 1.29 -37.00
N SER A 95 -5.19 1.65 -37.49
CA SER A 95 -5.37 2.54 -38.64
C SER A 95 -4.59 3.84 -38.39
N VAL A 96 -3.54 4.05 -39.16
CA VAL A 96 -2.82 5.32 -39.23
C VAL A 96 -3.83 6.35 -39.70
N ASN A 97 -4.18 7.29 -38.83
CA ASN A 97 -5.09 8.38 -39.17
C ASN A 97 -4.30 9.39 -40.01
N GLU A 98 -4.41 9.30 -41.34
CA GLU A 98 -3.91 10.33 -42.26
C GLU A 98 -4.71 11.62 -42.00
N LEU A 99 -4.11 12.55 -41.25
CA LEU A 99 -4.58 13.92 -41.15
C LEU A 99 -4.36 14.60 -42.49
N SER A 100 -5.46 14.78 -43.23
CA SER A 100 -5.55 15.66 -44.39
C SER A 100 -6.04 17.04 -43.93
N GLU A 101 -5.41 18.07 -44.51
CA GLU A 101 -5.66 19.53 -44.44
C GLU A 101 -5.00 20.33 -43.29
#